data_AF-A0A0A2WB64-F1
#
_entry.id   AF-A0A0A2WB64-F1
#
_cell.length_a   1.000
_cell.length_b   1.000
_cell.length_c   1.000
_cell.angle_alpha   90.00
_cell.angle_beta   90.00
_cell.angle_gamma   90.00
#
_symmetry.space_group_name_H-M   'P 1'
#
loop_
_entity.id
_entity.type
_entity.pdbx_description
1 polymer ?
#
loop_
_entity_poly.entity_id
_entity_poly.type
_entity_poly.pdbx_seq_one_letter_code
_entity_poly.pdbx_strand_id
1 'polypeptide(L)'
;MLAVLAATATAMPATVRLTPRQMQYHSLAKRQQEEAAAAGLSDFDILQLYVSLPCPTFLLSFSLSLSISLLYTLSTNSSPPPLSHSALTLENLENTFYQQGFARFPASDFAALGLDEQAINDLQQIGQTEAQHVGLLQSSLAQGGVQPVQPCEYEFGFTDAAGMVQTAAVLENIGLSAYLGAAPLLSDKAILGTAGSILTIEARHQSSIRVFSKQVAVPQAFDAPLSPRAVFSLAAPFIKSCPDGSNLKIDPFPKLAMMDGPAGAGEGAAGGNGTEEASSSSSSSSSSEGGSSMTLSVGSEFRVQAEGGSESTATGCGFTSGSKTFFSEFKEGKCNVPENVAGVTYVTLTKETPLDGKLLDDNVVAGPMVVTIT
;
A
#
# COMPACT_ATOMS: atom_id res chain seq x y z
N MET A 1 75.92 -10.85 -14.21
CA MET A 1 74.65 -11.48 -14.61
C MET A 1 74.05 -12.15 -13.39
N LEU A 2 73.23 -11.45 -12.62
CA LEU A 2 72.48 -12.00 -11.49
C LEU A 2 71.19 -11.19 -11.37
N ALA A 3 70.05 -11.86 -11.39
CA ALA A 3 68.73 -11.21 -11.39
C ALA A 3 68.25 -10.94 -9.96
N VAL A 4 67.52 -9.84 -9.77
CA VAL A 4 66.70 -9.62 -8.57
C VAL A 4 65.26 -9.40 -9.04
N LEU A 5 64.37 -10.24 -8.50
CA LEU A 5 62.96 -10.31 -8.87
C LEU A 5 62.19 -9.12 -8.26
N ALA A 6 61.40 -8.42 -9.06
CA ALA A 6 60.42 -7.46 -8.54
C ALA A 6 59.15 -8.21 -8.12
N ALA A 7 58.84 -8.21 -6.81
CA ALA A 7 57.59 -8.77 -6.30
C ALA A 7 56.45 -7.74 -6.41
N THR A 8 55.57 -7.91 -7.41
CA THR A 8 54.34 -7.13 -7.51
C THR A 8 53.31 -7.65 -6.52
N ALA A 9 53.11 -6.94 -5.40
CA ALA A 9 52.02 -7.23 -4.48
C ALA A 9 50.67 -6.81 -5.09
N THR A 10 49.87 -7.80 -5.50
CA THR A 10 48.48 -7.56 -5.93
C THR A 10 47.63 -7.23 -4.72
N ALA A 11 47.25 -5.96 -4.55
CA ALA A 11 46.27 -5.55 -3.57
C ALA A 11 44.91 -6.18 -3.91
N MET A 12 44.37 -7.01 -3.02
CA MET A 12 43.00 -7.52 -3.18
C MET A 12 41.98 -6.40 -2.94
N PRO A 13 40.83 -6.40 -3.64
CA PRO A 13 39.79 -5.39 -3.43
C PRO A 13 39.27 -5.44 -2.00
N ALA A 14 39.00 -4.26 -1.43
CA ALA A 14 38.50 -4.15 -0.07
C ALA A 14 37.12 -4.80 0.06
N THR A 15 37.07 -5.98 0.70
CA THR A 15 35.81 -6.62 1.06
C THR A 15 35.06 -5.76 2.06
N VAL A 16 33.82 -5.39 1.72
CA VAL A 16 32.95 -4.59 2.59
C VAL A 16 32.68 -5.37 3.87
N ARG A 17 33.35 -4.99 4.98
CA ARG A 17 33.06 -5.53 6.31
C ARG A 17 31.80 -4.88 6.86
N LEU A 18 30.68 -5.57 6.71
CA LEU A 18 29.44 -5.22 7.40
C LEU A 18 29.64 -5.27 8.93
N THR A 19 29.09 -4.29 9.63
CA THR A 19 29.01 -4.30 11.10
C THR A 19 28.16 -5.48 11.59
N PRO A 20 28.30 -5.92 12.86
CA PRO A 20 27.47 -7.00 13.40
C PRO A 20 25.96 -6.78 13.23
N ARG A 21 25.51 -5.52 13.36
CA ARG A 21 24.11 -5.12 13.13
C ARG A 21 23.70 -5.22 11.65
N GLN A 22 24.58 -4.84 10.72
CA GLN A 22 24.34 -5.03 9.28
C GLN A 22 24.35 -6.52 8.88
N MET A 23 25.21 -7.35 9.50
CA MET A 23 25.18 -8.80 9.32
C MET A 23 23.88 -9.43 9.83
N GLN A 24 23.33 -8.91 10.93
CA GLN A 24 22.02 -9.32 11.46
C GLN A 24 20.86 -8.90 10.55
N TYR A 25 20.88 -7.68 10.01
CA TYR A 25 19.89 -7.26 8.99
C TYR A 25 20.01 -8.09 7.71
N HIS A 26 21.23 -8.37 7.25
CA HIS A 26 21.48 -9.22 6.09
C HIS A 26 20.98 -10.67 6.30
N SER A 27 21.15 -11.25 7.49
CA SER A 27 20.65 -12.61 7.78
C SER A 27 19.14 -12.68 8.05
N LEU A 28 18.50 -11.56 8.39
CA LEU A 28 17.04 -11.44 8.41
C LEU A 28 16.48 -11.32 6.99
N ALA A 29 17.00 -10.38 6.19
CA ALA A 29 16.60 -10.19 4.80
C ALA A 29 16.80 -11.47 3.97
N LYS A 30 17.94 -12.16 4.12
CA LYS A 30 18.21 -13.42 3.43
C LYS A 30 17.22 -14.54 3.80
N ARG A 31 16.77 -14.60 5.06
CA ARG A 31 15.75 -15.58 5.48
C ARG A 31 14.37 -15.24 4.93
N GLN A 32 13.95 -13.98 5.00
CA GLN A 32 12.69 -13.54 4.38
C GLN A 32 12.68 -13.80 2.87
N GLN A 33 13.82 -13.62 2.19
CA GLN A 33 13.97 -13.92 0.77
C GLN A 33 14.02 -15.43 0.48
N GLU A 34 14.62 -16.24 1.35
CA GLU A 34 14.57 -17.72 1.27
C GLU A 34 13.16 -18.26 1.54
N GLU A 35 12.40 -17.66 2.45
CA GLU A 35 11.00 -17.98 2.76
C GLU A 35 10.06 -17.58 1.60
N ALA A 36 10.27 -16.39 1.00
CA ALA A 36 9.52 -15.95 -0.19
C ALA A 36 9.82 -16.84 -1.43
N ALA A 37 11.09 -17.22 -1.63
CA ALA A 37 11.48 -18.15 -2.68
C ALA A 37 10.94 -19.57 -2.43
N ALA A 38 10.89 -20.02 -1.18
CA ALA A 38 10.26 -21.29 -0.81
C ALA A 38 8.73 -21.28 -1.00
N ALA A 39 8.08 -20.12 -0.95
CA ALA A 39 6.68 -19.93 -1.33
C ALA A 39 6.44 -19.90 -2.86
N GLY A 40 7.51 -19.85 -3.67
CA GLY A 40 7.47 -19.89 -5.14
C GLY A 40 7.42 -18.52 -5.82
N LEU A 41 7.74 -17.43 -5.12
CA LEU A 41 7.71 -16.06 -5.67
C LEU A 41 9.02 -15.74 -6.42
N SER A 42 8.96 -15.43 -7.72
CA SER A 42 10.09 -14.90 -8.49
C SER A 42 10.04 -13.36 -8.63
N ASP A 43 11.11 -12.71 -9.07
CA ASP A 43 11.04 -11.25 -9.32
C ASP A 43 10.16 -10.89 -10.53
N PHE A 44 10.09 -11.78 -11.53
CA PHE A 44 9.23 -11.61 -12.70
C PHE A 44 7.75 -11.68 -12.31
N ASP A 45 7.46 -12.53 -11.34
CA ASP A 45 6.21 -12.59 -10.58
C ASP A 45 5.99 -11.36 -9.68
N ILE A 46 6.80 -10.28 -9.78
CA ILE A 46 6.59 -9.02 -9.07
C ILE A 46 6.30 -7.80 -9.97
N LEU A 47 6.91 -7.54 -11.17
CA LEU A 47 6.48 -6.34 -11.95
C LEU A 47 6.70 -6.14 -13.49
N GLN A 48 7.80 -6.51 -14.18
CA GLN A 48 8.44 -5.54 -15.12
C GLN A 48 8.75 -5.90 -16.61
N LEU A 49 8.59 -4.91 -17.52
CA LEU A 49 9.65 -4.33 -18.37
C LEU A 49 9.31 -2.96 -19.01
N TYR A 50 10.36 -2.12 -19.13
CA TYR A 50 10.51 -0.80 -19.76
C TYR A 50 9.78 -0.50 -21.08
N VAL A 51 9.45 0.79 -21.30
CA VAL A 51 9.12 1.35 -22.62
C VAL A 51 10.38 1.74 -23.42
N SER A 52 10.59 1.03 -24.54
CA SER A 52 11.10 1.47 -25.88
C SER A 52 12.14 2.61 -25.98
N LEU A 53 13.17 2.51 -26.83
CA LEU A 53 13.04 2.74 -28.29
C LEU A 53 14.18 2.08 -29.12
N PRO A 54 13.98 1.86 -30.44
CA PRO A 54 14.88 1.09 -31.28
C PRO A 54 16.06 1.90 -31.83
N CYS A 55 17.15 1.21 -32.15
CA CYS A 55 18.15 1.70 -33.10
C CYS A 55 18.25 0.68 -34.26
N PRO A 56 18.07 1.08 -35.53
CA PRO A 56 18.19 0.18 -36.66
C PRO A 56 19.66 -0.10 -37.00
N THR A 57 19.90 -1.22 -37.69
CA THR A 57 21.19 -1.64 -38.28
C THR A 57 22.29 -2.10 -37.32
N PHE A 58 22.30 -3.41 -37.02
CA PHE A 58 23.40 -4.24 -37.51
C PHE A 58 22.97 -5.70 -37.70
N LEU A 59 23.34 -6.28 -38.84
CA LEU A 59 23.21 -7.71 -39.11
C LEU A 59 24.29 -8.47 -38.32
N LEU A 60 23.91 -9.50 -37.58
CA LEU A 60 24.60 -10.79 -37.66
C LEU A 60 23.80 -11.92 -37.01
N SER A 61 23.63 -12.98 -37.79
CA SER A 61 22.87 -14.18 -37.46
C SER A 61 23.48 -14.94 -36.28
N PHE A 62 22.64 -15.41 -35.36
CA PHE A 62 22.87 -16.71 -34.71
C PHE A 62 21.54 -17.39 -34.40
N SER A 63 21.21 -18.43 -35.15
CA SER A 63 20.12 -19.34 -34.81
C SER A 63 20.59 -20.29 -33.72
N LEU A 64 19.79 -20.47 -32.67
CA LEU A 64 19.71 -21.78 -32.01
C LEU A 64 18.31 -22.00 -31.41
N SER A 65 17.60 -22.98 -31.96
CA SER A 65 16.35 -23.49 -31.40
C SER A 65 16.65 -24.68 -30.51
N LEU A 66 16.36 -24.58 -29.21
CA LEU A 66 16.24 -25.66 -28.20
C LEU A 66 15.86 -24.96 -26.87
N SER A 67 14.80 -25.26 -26.13
CA SER A 67 13.77 -26.30 -26.26
C SER A 67 12.42 -25.75 -25.78
N ILE A 68 11.35 -25.98 -26.53
CA ILE A 68 9.97 -25.92 -26.01
C ILE A 68 9.73 -27.23 -25.21
N SER A 69 8.86 -27.17 -24.19
CA SER A 69 8.40 -28.29 -23.36
C SER A 69 9.32 -28.79 -22.22
N LEU A 70 9.53 -27.96 -21.18
CA LEU A 70 9.58 -28.49 -19.78
C LEU A 70 9.33 -27.39 -18.72
N LEU A 71 8.05 -27.14 -18.39
CA LEU A 71 7.52 -26.67 -17.08
C LEU A 71 6.04 -26.23 -17.24
N TYR A 72 5.20 -27.15 -17.74
CA TYR A 72 3.74 -26.97 -17.78
C TYR A 72 3.03 -28.11 -17.04
N THR A 73 3.48 -28.35 -15.80
CA THR A 73 2.81 -29.21 -14.80
C THR A 73 3.37 -28.88 -13.42
N LEU A 74 2.62 -28.10 -12.64
CA LEU A 74 2.37 -28.36 -11.21
C LEU A 74 1.23 -27.42 -10.73
N SER A 75 0.03 -27.70 -11.24
CA SER A 75 -1.19 -27.26 -10.57
C SER A 75 -1.52 -28.26 -9.45
N THR A 76 -1.11 -27.94 -8.23
CA THR A 76 -1.67 -28.48 -6.98
C THR A 76 -1.44 -27.48 -5.85
N ASN A 77 -2.52 -26.97 -5.25
CA ASN A 77 -2.66 -26.26 -3.96
C ASN A 77 -1.44 -25.58 -3.28
N SER A 78 -1.70 -24.38 -2.75
CA SER A 78 -0.96 -23.69 -1.68
C SER A 78 0.33 -22.90 -2.00
N SER A 79 0.43 -22.30 -3.19
CA SER A 79 1.24 -21.09 -3.39
C SER A 79 0.35 -19.83 -3.40
N PRO A 80 0.75 -18.71 -2.76
CA PRO A 80 0.11 -17.40 -2.96
C PRO A 80 0.25 -16.94 -4.42
N PRO A 81 -0.52 -15.94 -4.87
CA PRO A 81 -0.38 -15.41 -6.22
C PRO A 81 1.00 -14.74 -6.42
N PRO A 82 1.44 -14.59 -7.68
CA PRO A 82 2.49 -13.66 -8.04
C PRO A 82 2.13 -12.23 -7.58
N LEU A 83 3.03 -11.54 -6.88
CA LEU A 83 2.84 -10.15 -6.41
C LEU A 83 2.65 -9.15 -7.57
N SER A 84 3.05 -9.50 -8.79
CA SER A 84 2.81 -8.73 -10.02
C SER A 84 1.37 -8.73 -10.46
N HIS A 85 0.65 -9.80 -10.16
CA HIS A 85 -0.79 -9.83 -10.31
C HIS A 85 -1.39 -8.86 -9.30
N SER A 86 -0.88 -8.82 -8.06
CA SER A 86 -1.34 -7.85 -7.05
C SER A 86 -1.12 -6.40 -7.48
N ALA A 87 0.05 -6.06 -8.03
CA ALA A 87 0.30 -4.71 -8.56
C ALA A 87 -0.69 -4.36 -9.68
N LEU A 88 -0.76 -5.16 -10.75
CA LEU A 88 -1.68 -4.89 -11.87
C LEU A 88 -3.18 -4.98 -11.46
N THR A 89 -3.54 -5.72 -10.42
CA THR A 89 -4.90 -5.72 -9.86
C THR A 89 -5.25 -4.38 -9.21
N LEU A 90 -4.31 -3.73 -8.51
CA LEU A 90 -4.50 -2.38 -7.95
C LEU A 90 -4.55 -1.32 -9.05
N GLU A 91 -3.58 -1.32 -9.97
CA GLU A 91 -3.56 -0.38 -11.10
C GLU A 91 -4.85 -0.45 -11.93
N ASN A 92 -5.38 -1.66 -12.17
CA ASN A 92 -6.67 -1.84 -12.83
C ASN A 92 -7.85 -1.27 -12.01
N LEU A 93 -7.78 -1.35 -10.68
CA LEU A 93 -8.77 -0.81 -9.74
C LEU A 93 -8.74 0.73 -9.77
N GLU A 94 -7.57 1.34 -9.63
CA GLU A 94 -7.36 2.80 -9.64
C GLU A 94 -7.70 3.43 -11.00
N ASN A 95 -7.22 2.83 -12.11
CA ASN A 95 -7.59 3.24 -13.46
C ASN A 95 -9.11 3.14 -13.70
N THR A 96 -9.76 2.05 -13.26
CA THR A 96 -11.22 1.91 -13.40
C THR A 96 -11.98 2.88 -12.50
N PHE A 97 -11.48 3.15 -11.29
CA PHE A 97 -12.00 4.14 -10.36
C PHE A 97 -12.04 5.54 -11.01
N TYR A 98 -10.92 6.01 -11.57
CA TYR A 98 -10.85 7.31 -12.22
C TYR A 98 -11.73 7.40 -13.47
N GLN A 99 -11.73 6.35 -14.31
CA GLN A 99 -12.61 6.29 -15.48
C GLN A 99 -14.09 6.40 -15.10
N GLN A 100 -14.55 5.63 -14.10
CA GLN A 100 -15.93 5.69 -13.63
C GLN A 100 -16.26 7.04 -12.97
N GLY A 101 -15.32 7.59 -12.19
CA GLY A 101 -15.48 8.86 -11.50
C GLY A 101 -15.66 10.04 -12.47
N PHE A 102 -14.74 10.20 -13.44
CA PHE A 102 -14.83 11.27 -14.44
C PHE A 102 -15.94 11.08 -15.46
N ALA A 103 -16.42 9.84 -15.68
CA ALA A 103 -17.63 9.61 -16.47
C ALA A 103 -18.93 10.01 -15.71
N ARG A 104 -18.89 10.03 -14.37
CA ARG A 104 -20.04 10.36 -13.51
C ARG A 104 -20.10 11.84 -13.11
N PHE A 105 -18.96 12.49 -12.88
CA PHE A 105 -18.90 13.86 -12.39
C PHE A 105 -18.16 14.79 -13.39
N PRO A 106 -18.82 15.82 -13.94
CA PRO A 106 -18.16 16.84 -14.75
C PRO A 106 -17.25 17.74 -13.91
N ALA A 107 -16.35 18.47 -14.59
CA ALA A 107 -15.43 19.44 -13.99
C ALA A 107 -16.11 20.48 -13.05
N SER A 108 -17.38 20.84 -13.31
CA SER A 108 -18.16 21.74 -12.45
C SER A 108 -18.35 21.23 -11.03
N ASP A 109 -18.41 19.91 -10.84
CA ASP A 109 -18.70 19.31 -9.53
C ASP A 109 -17.45 19.37 -8.65
N PHE A 110 -16.26 19.18 -9.25
CA PHE A 110 -14.97 19.40 -8.59
C PHE A 110 -14.71 20.90 -8.34
N ALA A 111 -15.09 21.78 -9.27
CA ALA A 111 -15.03 23.23 -9.05
C ALA A 111 -15.91 23.68 -7.87
N ALA A 112 -17.06 23.03 -7.64
CA ALA A 112 -17.91 23.28 -6.48
C ALA A 112 -17.28 22.89 -5.13
N LEU A 113 -16.27 22.00 -5.12
CA LEU A 113 -15.43 21.72 -3.94
C LEU A 113 -14.40 22.84 -3.67
N GLY A 114 -14.23 23.76 -4.62
CA GLY A 114 -13.26 24.85 -4.59
C GLY A 114 -11.90 24.51 -5.20
N LEU A 115 -11.84 23.50 -6.09
CA LEU A 115 -10.68 23.31 -6.97
C LEU A 115 -10.74 24.34 -8.10
N ASP A 116 -9.58 24.89 -8.47
CA ASP A 116 -9.45 25.71 -9.67
C ASP A 116 -9.22 24.85 -10.93
N GLU A 117 -9.15 25.48 -12.10
CA GLU A 117 -8.94 24.80 -13.38
C GLU A 117 -7.65 23.96 -13.40
N GLN A 118 -6.57 24.43 -12.76
CA GLN A 118 -5.32 23.68 -12.69
C GLN A 118 -5.47 22.43 -11.82
N ALA A 119 -6.06 22.56 -10.62
CA ALA A 119 -6.30 21.42 -9.74
C ALA A 119 -7.24 20.37 -10.36
N ILE A 120 -8.23 20.78 -11.16
CA ILE A 120 -9.10 19.86 -11.90
C ILE A 120 -8.31 19.14 -13.02
N ASN A 121 -7.46 19.86 -13.76
CA ASN A 121 -6.60 19.28 -14.78
C ASN A 121 -5.58 18.31 -14.17
N ASP A 122 -4.98 18.66 -13.02
CA ASP A 122 -4.05 17.80 -12.28
C ASP A 122 -4.75 16.54 -11.76
N LEU A 123 -5.97 16.65 -11.23
CA LEU A 123 -6.79 15.50 -10.83
C LEU A 123 -7.09 14.57 -12.03
N GLN A 124 -7.42 15.13 -13.20
CA GLN A 124 -7.61 14.34 -14.42
C GLN A 124 -6.29 13.74 -14.93
N GLN A 125 -5.15 14.39 -14.68
CA GLN A 125 -3.84 13.89 -15.07
C GLN A 125 -3.43 12.67 -14.23
N ILE A 126 -3.81 12.61 -12.94
CA ILE A 126 -3.63 11.42 -12.08
C ILE A 126 -4.30 10.18 -12.72
N GLY A 127 -5.59 10.29 -13.07
CA GLY A 127 -6.30 9.18 -13.73
C GLY A 127 -5.72 8.78 -15.10
N GLN A 128 -4.96 9.66 -15.76
CA GLN A 128 -4.22 9.32 -16.98
C GLN A 128 -2.88 8.62 -16.68
N THR A 129 -2.20 8.95 -15.57
CA THR A 129 -0.99 8.23 -15.15
C THR A 129 -1.31 6.81 -14.67
N GLU A 130 -2.44 6.55 -14.01
CA GLU A 130 -2.87 5.16 -13.72
C GLU A 130 -3.09 4.33 -14.99
N ALA A 131 -3.71 4.92 -16.02
CA ALA A 131 -3.85 4.25 -17.31
C ALA A 131 -2.48 3.93 -17.95
N GLN A 132 -1.45 4.74 -17.70
CA GLN A 132 -0.07 4.49 -18.15
C GLN A 132 0.62 3.42 -17.31
N HIS A 133 0.41 3.40 -15.99
CA HIS A 133 0.89 2.33 -15.11
C HIS A 133 0.31 0.97 -15.53
N VAL A 134 -1.01 0.86 -15.71
CA VAL A 134 -1.68 -0.35 -16.25
C VAL A 134 -1.05 -0.77 -17.58
N GLY A 135 -0.89 0.15 -18.53
CA GLY A 135 -0.32 -0.16 -19.85
C GLY A 135 1.13 -0.65 -19.78
N LEU A 136 1.93 -0.07 -18.88
CA LEU A 136 3.28 -0.52 -18.57
C LEU A 136 3.27 -1.93 -17.98
N LEU A 137 2.47 -2.21 -16.95
CA LEU A 137 2.43 -3.52 -16.28
C LEU A 137 1.85 -4.64 -17.17
N GLN A 138 0.86 -4.34 -18.01
CA GLN A 138 0.35 -5.31 -18.99
C GLN A 138 1.42 -5.67 -20.03
N SER A 139 2.11 -4.66 -20.57
CA SER A 139 3.21 -4.86 -21.53
C SER A 139 4.39 -5.60 -20.90
N SER A 140 4.66 -5.31 -19.63
CA SER A 140 5.68 -5.95 -18.78
C SER A 140 5.44 -7.45 -18.66
N LEU A 141 4.26 -7.84 -18.17
CA LEU A 141 3.90 -9.23 -17.92
C LEU A 141 3.85 -10.05 -19.21
N ALA A 142 3.23 -9.50 -20.26
CA ALA A 142 3.14 -10.16 -21.56
C ALA A 142 4.51 -10.47 -22.18
N GLN A 143 5.50 -9.59 -22.03
CA GLN A 143 6.88 -9.82 -22.47
C GLN A 143 7.57 -10.96 -21.70
N GLY A 144 7.18 -11.19 -20.44
CA GLY A 144 7.63 -12.33 -19.63
C GLY A 144 6.98 -13.66 -19.97
N GLY A 145 5.98 -13.68 -20.86
CA GLY A 145 5.12 -14.86 -21.06
C GLY A 145 4.13 -15.07 -19.90
N VAL A 146 3.96 -14.08 -19.02
CA VAL A 146 2.94 -14.09 -17.96
C VAL A 146 1.66 -13.47 -18.52
N GLN A 147 0.54 -14.17 -18.40
CA GLN A 147 -0.76 -13.65 -18.81
C GLN A 147 -1.15 -12.48 -17.89
N PRO A 148 -1.35 -11.24 -18.40
CA PRO A 148 -1.73 -10.12 -17.54
C PRO A 148 -3.13 -10.32 -16.97
N VAL A 149 -3.30 -10.03 -15.67
CA VAL A 149 -4.64 -10.02 -15.04
C VAL A 149 -5.54 -8.97 -15.69
N GLN A 150 -6.81 -9.31 -15.82
CA GLN A 150 -7.83 -8.45 -16.37
C GLN A 150 -8.47 -7.61 -15.25
N PRO A 151 -8.99 -6.41 -15.55
CA PRO A 151 -9.75 -5.62 -14.58
C PRO A 151 -10.94 -6.42 -14.06
N CYS A 152 -11.21 -6.24 -12.77
CA CYS A 152 -12.35 -6.84 -12.07
C CYS A 152 -13.63 -5.99 -12.29
N GLU A 153 -14.77 -6.50 -11.84
CA GLU A 153 -15.93 -5.64 -11.55
C GLU A 153 -15.69 -4.97 -10.19
N TYR A 154 -15.84 -3.64 -10.14
CA TYR A 154 -15.59 -2.84 -8.95
C TYR A 154 -16.83 -2.09 -8.47
N GLU A 155 -16.92 -1.85 -7.16
CA GLU A 155 -18.01 -1.12 -6.51
C GLU A 155 -17.44 -0.12 -5.50
N PHE A 156 -17.39 1.16 -5.87
CA PHE A 156 -16.66 2.19 -5.12
C PHE A 156 -17.50 3.00 -4.12
N GLY A 157 -18.83 2.80 -4.08
CA GLY A 157 -19.74 3.43 -3.10
C GLY A 157 -19.97 4.94 -3.22
N PHE A 158 -19.06 5.71 -3.84
CA PHE A 158 -19.18 7.17 -3.91
C PHE A 158 -20.43 7.64 -4.70
N THR A 159 -21.09 8.69 -4.19
CA THR A 159 -22.31 9.28 -4.75
C THR A 159 -22.10 10.64 -5.43
N ASP A 160 -21.05 11.37 -5.04
CA ASP A 160 -20.70 12.70 -5.53
C ASP A 160 -19.18 12.86 -5.70
N ALA A 161 -18.75 14.01 -6.25
CA ALA A 161 -17.35 14.33 -6.47
C ALA A 161 -16.51 14.42 -5.17
N ALA A 162 -17.11 14.78 -4.03
CA ALA A 162 -16.41 14.82 -2.74
C ALA A 162 -16.10 13.40 -2.25
N GLY A 163 -17.08 12.50 -2.32
CA GLY A 163 -16.91 11.08 -2.04
C GLY A 163 -15.91 10.40 -2.99
N MET A 164 -15.86 10.82 -4.26
CA MET A 164 -14.81 10.38 -5.19
C MET A 164 -13.43 10.82 -4.69
N VAL A 165 -13.19 12.12 -4.43
CA VAL A 165 -11.88 12.62 -3.97
C VAL A 165 -11.45 11.97 -2.64
N GLN A 166 -12.39 11.67 -1.74
CA GLN A 166 -12.11 10.90 -0.52
C GLN A 166 -11.70 9.46 -0.81
N THR A 167 -12.38 8.80 -1.77
CA THR A 167 -12.04 7.43 -2.17
C THR A 167 -10.67 7.38 -2.85
N ALA A 168 -10.34 8.36 -3.70
CA ALA A 168 -9.00 8.53 -4.26
C ALA A 168 -7.94 8.57 -3.15
N ALA A 169 -8.13 9.39 -2.11
CA ALA A 169 -7.18 9.52 -1.00
C ALA A 169 -6.91 8.21 -0.24
N VAL A 170 -7.84 7.24 -0.30
CA VAL A 170 -7.65 5.88 0.20
C VAL A 170 -6.89 5.02 -0.79
N LEU A 171 -7.28 5.02 -2.07
CA LEU A 171 -6.66 4.22 -3.12
C LEU A 171 -5.20 4.60 -3.35
N GLU A 172 -4.88 5.88 -3.60
CA GLU A 172 -3.48 6.35 -3.77
C GLU A 172 -2.57 5.94 -2.60
N ASN A 173 -3.12 5.84 -1.37
CA ASN A 173 -2.35 5.38 -0.22
C ASN A 173 -2.14 3.86 -0.20
N ILE A 174 -3.10 3.09 -0.72
CA ILE A 174 -2.98 1.63 -0.91
C ILE A 174 -1.92 1.34 -1.97
N GLY A 175 -1.99 1.98 -3.15
CA GLY A 175 -0.97 1.89 -4.21
C GLY A 175 0.44 2.20 -3.70
N LEU A 176 0.63 3.39 -3.14
CA LEU A 176 1.87 3.81 -2.48
C LEU A 176 2.39 2.81 -1.44
N SER A 177 1.54 2.34 -0.53
CA SER A 177 1.93 1.41 0.54
C SER A 177 2.24 0.00 0.02
N ALA A 178 1.61 -0.40 -1.08
CA ALA A 178 1.87 -1.66 -1.78
C ALA A 178 3.24 -1.63 -2.47
N TYR A 179 3.54 -0.59 -3.25
CA TYR A 179 4.85 -0.43 -3.88
C TYR A 179 5.99 -0.32 -2.86
N LEU A 180 5.79 0.44 -1.78
CA LEU A 180 6.78 0.56 -0.70
C LEU A 180 6.99 -0.75 0.07
N GLY A 181 5.92 -1.54 0.27
CA GLY A 181 5.96 -2.88 0.87
C GLY A 181 6.57 -3.95 -0.03
N ALA A 182 6.41 -3.83 -1.36
CA ALA A 182 7.00 -4.72 -2.35
C ALA A 182 8.49 -4.46 -2.60
N ALA A 183 8.96 -3.22 -2.47
CA ALA A 183 10.35 -2.81 -2.71
C ALA A 183 11.43 -3.72 -2.05
N PRO A 184 11.34 -4.13 -0.76
CA PRO A 184 12.32 -5.04 -0.15
C PRO A 184 12.23 -6.49 -0.64
N LEU A 185 11.14 -6.89 -1.31
CA LEU A 185 10.93 -8.24 -1.85
C LEU A 185 11.55 -8.40 -3.26
N LEU A 186 11.94 -7.29 -3.90
CA LEU A 186 12.50 -7.24 -5.26
C LEU A 186 14.01 -7.50 -5.30
N SER A 187 14.40 -8.68 -5.79
CA SER A 187 15.80 -9.04 -6.03
C SER A 187 16.34 -8.36 -7.30
N ASP A 188 15.60 -8.39 -8.40
CA ASP A 188 15.98 -7.73 -9.65
C ASP A 188 15.96 -6.19 -9.54
N LYS A 189 17.02 -5.57 -10.05
CA LYS A 189 17.27 -4.12 -9.92
C LYS A 189 16.69 -3.28 -11.04
N ALA A 190 16.38 -3.87 -12.20
CA ALA A 190 15.55 -3.22 -13.20
C ALA A 190 14.10 -3.17 -12.69
N ILE A 191 13.58 -4.28 -12.15
CA ILE A 191 12.22 -4.36 -11.58
C ILE A 191 12.04 -3.36 -10.45
N LEU A 192 12.98 -3.33 -9.49
CA LEU A 192 13.01 -2.32 -8.42
C LEU A 192 13.10 -0.88 -8.95
N GLY A 193 13.80 -0.65 -10.06
CA GLY A 193 13.86 0.65 -10.73
C GLY A 193 12.51 1.11 -11.30
N THR A 194 11.78 0.22 -11.95
CA THR A 194 10.43 0.51 -12.47
C THR A 194 9.41 0.67 -11.35
N ALA A 195 9.37 -0.25 -10.38
CA ALA A 195 8.51 -0.15 -9.21
C ALA A 195 8.78 1.15 -8.43
N GLY A 196 10.06 1.51 -8.28
CA GLY A 196 10.48 2.78 -7.68
C GLY A 196 10.06 4.01 -8.48
N SER A 197 9.97 3.92 -9.81
CA SER A 197 9.45 5.03 -10.63
C SER A 197 7.96 5.28 -10.38
N ILE A 198 7.16 4.22 -10.36
CA ILE A 198 5.71 4.27 -10.07
C ILE A 198 5.48 4.78 -8.64
N LEU A 199 6.17 4.21 -7.64
CA LEU A 199 6.08 4.66 -6.24
C LEU A 199 6.27 6.18 -6.05
N THR A 200 7.14 6.84 -6.83
CA THR A 200 7.28 8.31 -6.72
C THR A 200 6.12 9.07 -7.33
N ILE A 201 5.38 8.47 -8.26
CA ILE A 201 4.18 9.03 -8.87
C ILE A 201 2.99 8.85 -7.91
N GLU A 202 2.78 7.66 -7.33
CA GLU A 202 1.84 7.40 -6.24
C GLU A 202 1.95 8.45 -5.10
N ALA A 203 3.17 8.71 -4.64
CA ALA A 203 3.43 9.68 -3.58
C ALA A 203 3.04 11.12 -3.96
N ARG A 204 3.13 11.47 -5.25
CA ARG A 204 2.67 12.76 -5.78
C ARG A 204 1.16 12.79 -5.96
N HIS A 205 0.54 11.70 -6.41
CA HIS A 205 -0.90 11.58 -6.49
C HIS A 205 -1.53 11.78 -5.11
N GLN A 206 -1.09 11.03 -4.10
CA GLN A 206 -1.55 11.21 -2.73
C GLN A 206 -1.33 12.65 -2.23
N SER A 207 -0.13 13.22 -2.41
CA SER A 207 0.11 14.62 -2.00
C SER A 207 -0.85 15.60 -2.68
N SER A 208 -1.17 15.40 -3.97
CA SER A 208 -2.11 16.23 -4.74
C SER A 208 -3.55 16.07 -4.28
N ILE A 209 -4.05 14.83 -4.12
CA ILE A 209 -5.39 14.54 -3.60
C ILE A 209 -5.58 15.16 -2.21
N ARG A 210 -4.54 15.15 -1.37
CA ARG A 210 -4.56 15.82 -0.06
C ARG A 210 -4.67 17.34 -0.17
N VAL A 211 -3.95 17.97 -1.09
CA VAL A 211 -4.09 19.41 -1.38
C VAL A 211 -5.51 19.74 -1.89
N PHE A 212 -6.06 18.95 -2.81
CA PHE A 212 -7.43 19.12 -3.30
C PHE A 212 -8.47 18.99 -2.17
N SER A 213 -8.21 18.08 -1.23
CA SER A 213 -9.00 17.89 0.00
C SER A 213 -8.76 18.93 1.09
N LYS A 214 -7.91 19.95 0.84
CA LYS A 214 -7.48 21.00 1.80
C LYS A 214 -6.81 20.44 3.07
N GLN A 215 -6.18 19.27 2.94
CA GLN A 215 -5.41 18.60 3.98
C GLN A 215 -3.90 18.89 3.84
N VAL A 216 -3.12 18.58 4.87
CA VAL A 216 -1.66 18.69 4.82
C VAL A 216 -1.11 17.74 3.74
N ALA A 217 -0.45 18.30 2.72
CA ALA A 217 0.05 17.57 1.55
C ALA A 217 1.03 16.45 1.90
N VAL A 218 1.95 16.71 2.83
CA VAL A 218 2.94 15.73 3.34
C VAL A 218 2.70 15.58 4.85
N PRO A 219 1.79 14.69 5.27
CA PRO A 219 1.35 14.60 6.67
C PRO A 219 2.33 13.91 7.61
N GLN A 220 3.27 13.10 7.10
CA GLN A 220 4.34 12.47 7.88
C GLN A 220 5.67 12.44 7.11
N ALA A 221 6.78 12.18 7.80
CA ALA A 221 8.13 12.18 7.22
C ALA A 221 8.51 10.88 6.48
N PHE A 222 7.75 9.81 6.68
CA PHE A 222 7.94 8.49 6.05
C PHE A 222 6.57 7.88 5.82
N ASP A 223 6.37 7.22 4.69
CA ASP A 223 5.14 6.46 4.45
C ASP A 223 5.23 5.03 4.97
N ALA A 224 4.06 4.38 5.10
CA ALA A 224 3.92 3.08 5.74
C ALA A 224 3.90 1.94 4.70
N PRO A 225 4.93 1.07 4.65
CA PRO A 225 4.85 -0.15 3.84
C PRO A 225 3.81 -1.10 4.43
N LEU A 226 3.04 -1.77 3.57
CA LEU A 226 2.08 -2.82 3.97
C LEU A 226 2.44 -4.18 3.38
N SER A 227 2.03 -5.28 4.05
CA SER A 227 2.14 -6.63 3.49
C SER A 227 1.13 -6.82 2.34
N PRO A 228 1.38 -7.73 1.37
CA PRO A 228 0.44 -7.98 0.28
C PRO A 228 -0.98 -8.34 0.75
N ARG A 229 -1.10 -9.03 1.89
CA ARG A 229 -2.39 -9.36 2.50
C ARG A 229 -3.07 -8.15 3.15
N ALA A 230 -2.32 -7.29 3.82
CA ALA A 230 -2.84 -6.03 4.38
C ALA A 230 -3.33 -5.08 3.27
N VAL A 231 -2.56 -4.95 2.18
CA VAL A 231 -2.94 -4.23 0.96
C VAL A 231 -4.23 -4.80 0.36
N PHE A 232 -4.28 -6.12 0.13
CA PHE A 232 -5.48 -6.75 -0.42
C PHE A 232 -6.71 -6.60 0.49
N SER A 233 -6.53 -6.59 1.81
CA SER A 233 -7.62 -6.39 2.76
C SER A 233 -8.24 -4.99 2.69
N LEU A 234 -7.47 -3.98 2.26
CA LEU A 234 -7.97 -2.63 1.99
C LEU A 234 -8.63 -2.50 0.62
N ALA A 235 -8.13 -3.23 -0.38
CA ALA A 235 -8.65 -3.19 -1.75
C ALA A 235 -9.90 -4.08 -1.95
N ALA A 236 -10.00 -5.21 -1.25
CA ALA A 236 -11.06 -6.20 -1.41
C ALA A 236 -12.50 -5.65 -1.27
N PRO A 237 -12.81 -4.69 -0.36
CA PRO A 237 -14.15 -4.08 -0.29
C PRO A 237 -14.62 -3.39 -1.58
N PHE A 238 -13.70 -2.99 -2.46
CA PHE A 238 -14.02 -2.38 -3.75
C PHE A 238 -14.14 -3.40 -4.90
N ILE A 239 -13.81 -4.68 -4.67
CA ILE A 239 -13.77 -5.73 -5.69
C ILE A 239 -15.01 -6.62 -5.55
N LYS A 240 -15.88 -6.59 -6.54
CA LYS A 240 -17.15 -7.34 -6.56
C LYS A 240 -17.00 -8.75 -7.13
N SER A 241 -16.33 -8.85 -8.27
CA SER A 241 -16.05 -10.11 -8.96
C SER A 241 -14.83 -9.92 -9.87
N CYS A 242 -14.06 -10.95 -10.17
CA CYS A 242 -12.93 -10.87 -11.10
C CYS A 242 -13.05 -11.96 -12.17
N PRO A 243 -12.62 -11.71 -13.42
CA PRO A 243 -12.51 -12.75 -14.43
C PRO A 243 -11.63 -13.92 -13.98
N ASP A 244 -11.89 -15.12 -14.52
CA ASP A 244 -11.09 -16.31 -14.24
C ASP A 244 -9.59 -16.04 -14.47
N GLY A 245 -8.76 -16.44 -13.51
CA GLY A 245 -7.31 -16.17 -13.51
C GLY A 245 -6.89 -14.77 -13.05
N SER A 246 -7.82 -13.83 -12.84
CA SER A 246 -7.51 -12.46 -12.38
C SER A 246 -7.75 -12.24 -10.87
N ASN A 247 -8.38 -13.21 -10.18
CA ASN A 247 -8.49 -13.19 -8.72
C ASN A 247 -7.16 -13.61 -8.09
N LEU A 248 -6.66 -12.80 -7.15
CA LEU A 248 -5.41 -13.02 -6.42
C LEU A 248 -5.43 -14.24 -5.48
N LYS A 249 -6.58 -14.79 -5.07
CA LYS A 249 -6.64 -15.92 -4.11
C LYS A 249 -5.91 -15.63 -2.78
N ILE A 250 -5.85 -14.36 -2.39
CA ILE A 250 -5.41 -13.93 -1.05
C ILE A 250 -6.67 -13.85 -0.21
N ASP A 251 -6.71 -14.55 0.93
CA ASP A 251 -7.80 -14.36 1.89
C ASP A 251 -7.58 -13.02 2.61
N PRO A 252 -8.50 -12.04 2.52
CA PRO A 252 -8.36 -10.80 3.26
C PRO A 252 -8.43 -11.09 4.77
N PHE A 253 -7.89 -10.19 5.58
CA PHE A 253 -8.19 -10.17 7.00
C PHE A 253 -9.65 -9.73 7.21
N PRO A 254 -10.29 -10.12 8.33
CA PRO A 254 -11.59 -9.57 8.72
C PRO A 254 -11.56 -8.04 8.72
N LYS A 255 -12.59 -7.40 8.17
CA LYS A 255 -12.69 -5.94 8.12
C LYS A 255 -12.69 -5.37 9.53
N LEU A 256 -11.87 -4.34 9.77
CA LEU A 256 -11.89 -3.56 10.99
C LEU A 256 -12.63 -2.25 10.73
N ALA A 257 -13.57 -1.91 11.61
CA ALA A 257 -14.33 -0.67 11.53
C ALA A 257 -14.36 0.04 12.89
N MET A 258 -14.52 1.36 12.87
CA MET A 258 -14.78 2.16 14.07
C MET A 258 -16.23 2.00 14.51
N MET A 259 -16.48 2.10 15.82
CA MET A 259 -17.84 2.18 16.35
C MET A 259 -18.20 3.63 16.66
N ASP A 260 -19.32 4.12 16.14
CA ASP A 260 -19.84 5.45 16.49
C ASP A 260 -20.28 5.50 17.96
N GLY A 261 -19.71 6.45 18.71
CA GLY A 261 -20.04 6.68 20.12
C GLY A 261 -18.86 7.32 20.87
N PRO A 262 -19.10 8.16 21.89
CA PRO A 262 -18.02 8.91 22.53
C PRO A 262 -17.06 7.99 23.28
N ALA A 263 -15.78 8.05 22.92
CA ALA A 263 -14.72 7.82 23.88
C ALA A 263 -14.83 8.93 24.94
N GLY A 264 -15.06 8.52 26.19
CA GLY A 264 -15.42 9.46 27.25
C GLY A 264 -14.33 10.50 27.49
N ALA A 265 -14.72 11.77 27.58
CA ALA A 265 -13.83 12.81 28.06
C ALA A 265 -13.33 12.43 29.46
N GLY A 266 -12.00 12.37 29.63
CA GLY A 266 -11.40 12.03 30.92
C GLY A 266 -11.79 13.06 32.00
N GLU A 267 -12.22 12.58 33.17
CA GLU A 267 -12.59 13.42 34.31
C GLU A 267 -11.38 14.16 34.89
N GLY A 268 -11.06 15.32 34.31
CA GLY A 268 -10.14 16.32 34.85
C GLY A 268 -10.86 17.32 35.76
N ALA A 269 -11.04 16.98 37.04
CA ALA A 269 -11.72 17.86 37.98
C ALA A 269 -10.83 19.04 38.46
N ALA A 270 -11.03 20.24 37.87
CA ALA A 270 -10.67 21.53 38.48
C ALA A 270 -11.55 22.65 37.88
N GLY A 271 -12.29 23.40 38.73
CA GLY A 271 -13.34 24.32 38.28
C GLY A 271 -12.92 25.77 38.06
N GLY A 272 -13.78 26.55 37.38
CA GLY A 272 -13.54 27.98 37.09
C GLY A 272 -14.64 28.68 36.27
N ASN A 273 -15.79 28.92 36.89
CA ASN A 273 -16.94 29.74 36.48
C ASN A 273 -16.72 30.86 35.40
N GLY A 274 -17.53 30.92 34.32
CA GLY A 274 -17.63 32.13 33.47
C GLY A 274 -18.29 32.02 32.08
N THR A 275 -19.63 32.18 32.01
CA THR A 275 -20.44 32.77 30.91
C THR A 275 -20.26 32.36 29.43
N GLU A 276 -21.26 31.59 28.95
CA GLU A 276 -22.04 31.75 27.70
C GLU A 276 -21.48 32.57 26.50
N GLU A 277 -21.37 31.92 25.33
CA GLU A 277 -22.25 32.25 24.19
C GLU A 277 -22.47 31.01 23.31
N ALA A 278 -23.65 30.88 22.69
CA ALA A 278 -24.08 29.67 22.00
C ALA A 278 -23.94 29.76 20.47
N SER A 279 -23.51 28.67 19.83
CA SER A 279 -23.81 28.41 18.42
C SER A 279 -23.88 26.91 18.16
N SER A 280 -25.11 26.42 18.10
CA SER A 280 -25.43 25.03 17.77
C SER A 280 -25.26 24.77 16.27
N SER A 281 -24.19 24.07 15.88
CA SER A 281 -24.12 23.36 14.61
C SER A 281 -24.40 21.87 14.85
N SER A 282 -25.66 21.47 14.69
CA SER A 282 -26.06 20.07 14.68
C SER A 282 -25.56 19.41 13.38
N SER A 283 -24.36 18.84 13.41
CA SER A 283 -23.86 17.98 12.33
C SER A 283 -24.63 16.66 12.34
N SER A 284 -25.67 16.57 11.52
CA SER A 284 -26.38 15.33 11.23
C SER A 284 -25.44 14.35 10.51
N SER A 285 -24.88 13.40 11.26
CA SER A 285 -24.07 12.32 10.71
C SER A 285 -24.95 11.32 9.97
N SER A 286 -25.10 11.50 8.65
CA SER A 286 -25.61 10.45 7.78
C SER A 286 -24.55 9.37 7.61
N SER A 287 -24.88 8.14 7.99
CA SER A 287 -24.04 6.97 7.79
C SER A 287 -23.84 6.69 6.29
N SER A 288 -22.71 7.14 5.73
CA SER A 288 -22.23 6.73 4.40
C SER A 288 -21.13 5.70 4.56
N GLU A 289 -21.42 4.45 4.21
CA GLU A 289 -20.41 3.39 4.12
C GLU A 289 -19.48 3.69 2.94
N GLY A 290 -18.39 4.41 3.21
CA GLY A 290 -17.43 4.83 2.19
C GLY A 290 -16.27 5.65 2.76
N GLY A 291 -15.15 4.97 3.02
CA GLY A 291 -13.79 5.51 2.89
C GLY A 291 -13.34 6.78 3.64
N SER A 292 -14.16 7.46 4.43
CA SER A 292 -13.74 8.66 5.16
C SER A 292 -12.59 8.34 6.14
N SER A 293 -11.36 8.75 5.79
CA SER A 293 -10.19 8.67 6.67
C SER A 293 -10.44 9.54 7.90
N MET A 294 -10.72 8.89 9.03
CA MET A 294 -11.15 9.59 10.24
C MET A 294 -9.96 10.17 11.00
N THR A 295 -10.11 11.40 11.46
CA THR A 295 -9.09 12.12 12.22
C THR A 295 -9.13 11.74 13.69
N LEU A 296 -8.01 11.26 14.22
CA LEU A 296 -7.79 10.95 15.63
C LEU A 296 -6.65 11.81 16.19
N SER A 297 -6.72 12.13 17.48
CA SER A 297 -5.63 12.83 18.16
C SER A 297 -4.69 11.85 18.85
N VAL A 298 -3.41 12.21 18.93
CA VAL A 298 -2.44 11.52 19.79
C VAL A 298 -2.95 11.43 21.24
N GLY A 299 -2.76 10.28 21.89
CA GLY A 299 -3.21 10.03 23.26
C GLY A 299 -4.73 9.80 23.43
N SER A 300 -5.52 9.90 22.34
CA SER A 300 -6.95 9.61 22.40
C SER A 300 -7.25 8.11 22.44
N GLU A 301 -8.40 7.77 23.05
CA GLU A 301 -8.98 6.43 23.02
C GLU A 301 -10.07 6.39 21.94
N PHE A 302 -10.23 5.26 21.24
CA PHE A 302 -11.30 5.07 20.27
C PHE A 302 -11.81 3.63 20.25
N ARG A 303 -13.06 3.43 19.78
CA ARG A 303 -13.71 2.12 19.72
C ARG A 303 -13.63 1.51 18.34
N VAL A 304 -13.30 0.23 18.26
CA VAL A 304 -13.31 -0.56 17.02
C VAL A 304 -14.01 -1.89 17.20
N GLN A 305 -14.52 -2.42 16.10
CA GLN A 305 -15.13 -3.74 15.99
C GLN A 305 -14.62 -4.45 14.74
N ALA A 306 -14.35 -5.75 14.84
CA ALA A 306 -14.02 -6.57 13.69
C ALA A 306 -15.26 -7.28 13.13
N GLU A 307 -15.27 -7.47 11.82
CA GLU A 307 -16.30 -8.26 11.16
C GLU A 307 -16.31 -9.70 11.68
N GLY A 308 -17.51 -10.22 11.97
CA GLY A 308 -17.70 -11.57 12.50
C GLY A 308 -17.35 -11.76 13.98
N GLY A 309 -16.98 -10.70 14.73
CA GLY A 309 -16.68 -10.80 16.17
C GLY A 309 -15.29 -11.37 16.49
N SER A 310 -14.35 -11.32 15.54
CA SER A 310 -13.00 -11.88 15.70
C SER A 310 -12.14 -11.13 16.73
N GLU A 311 -12.53 -9.90 17.11
CA GLU A 311 -11.85 -9.06 18.11
C GLU A 311 -11.74 -9.71 19.48
N SER A 312 -12.56 -10.74 19.78
CA SER A 312 -12.48 -11.57 20.98
C SER A 312 -11.14 -12.26 21.19
N THR A 313 -10.30 -12.36 20.16
CA THR A 313 -8.93 -12.93 20.21
C THR A 313 -7.82 -11.88 20.20
N ALA A 314 -8.16 -10.59 20.11
CA ALA A 314 -7.19 -9.51 20.10
C ALA A 314 -6.78 -9.08 21.52
N THR A 315 -5.50 -8.75 21.69
CA THR A 315 -4.95 -8.16 22.93
C THR A 315 -4.23 -6.84 22.67
N GLY A 316 -4.01 -6.47 21.41
CA GLY A 316 -3.29 -5.27 21.02
C GLY A 316 -3.89 -4.57 19.81
N CYS A 317 -3.56 -3.28 19.69
CA CYS A 317 -3.80 -2.48 18.50
C CYS A 317 -2.44 -2.09 17.89
N GLY A 318 -2.17 -2.54 16.66
CA GLY A 318 -0.97 -2.19 15.89
C GLY A 318 -1.24 -1.00 14.98
N PHE A 319 -0.50 0.09 15.17
CA PHE A 319 -0.55 1.33 14.40
C PHE A 319 0.67 1.43 13.50
N THR A 320 0.52 1.07 12.23
CA THR A 320 1.61 1.21 11.25
C THR A 320 1.59 2.63 10.71
N SER A 321 2.57 3.43 11.12
CA SER A 321 2.71 4.86 10.82
C SER A 321 4.15 5.12 10.41
N GLY A 322 4.35 5.53 9.16
CA GLY A 322 5.64 5.49 8.51
C GLY A 322 6.31 4.12 8.58
N SER A 323 7.64 4.10 8.68
CA SER A 323 8.45 2.88 8.61
C SER A 323 8.36 1.93 9.83
N LYS A 324 7.36 2.06 10.71
CA LYS A 324 7.23 1.30 11.96
C LYS A 324 5.78 1.01 12.34
N THR A 325 5.57 -0.08 13.07
CA THR A 325 4.33 -0.33 13.81
C THR A 325 4.54 -0.03 15.29
N PHE A 326 3.63 0.77 15.86
CA PHE A 326 3.55 1.06 17.30
C PHE A 326 2.37 0.30 17.89
N PHE A 327 2.50 -0.20 19.12
CA PHE A 327 1.47 -1.04 19.74
C PHE A 327 0.89 -0.39 21.00
N SER A 328 -0.42 -0.50 21.18
CA SER A 328 -1.11 -0.25 22.46
C SER A 328 -1.98 -1.45 22.84
N GLU A 329 -2.42 -1.50 24.11
CA GLU A 329 -3.33 -2.54 24.60
C GLU A 329 -4.72 -2.39 23.94
N PHE A 330 -5.27 -3.51 23.45
CA PHE A 330 -6.68 -3.58 23.06
C PHE A 330 -7.50 -4.09 24.24
N LYS A 331 -8.48 -3.30 24.68
CA LYS A 331 -9.31 -3.64 25.84
C LYS A 331 -10.73 -3.12 25.66
N GLU A 332 -11.72 -3.95 25.98
CA GLU A 332 -13.16 -3.59 25.98
C GLU A 332 -13.67 -2.99 24.64
N GLY A 333 -13.08 -3.43 23.53
CA GLY A 333 -13.41 -2.92 22.18
C GLY A 333 -12.69 -1.62 21.82
N LYS A 334 -11.59 -1.28 22.51
CA LYS A 334 -10.93 0.02 22.38
C LYS A 334 -9.44 -0.06 22.11
N CYS A 335 -8.95 0.92 21.36
CA CYS A 335 -7.54 1.18 21.10
C CYS A 335 -7.14 2.56 21.66
N ASN A 336 -5.90 2.70 22.13
CA ASN A 336 -5.33 3.98 22.52
C ASN A 336 -4.29 4.43 21.47
N VAL A 337 -4.35 5.68 21.01
CA VAL A 337 -3.43 6.24 20.01
C VAL A 337 -2.05 6.51 20.64
N PRO A 338 -0.95 5.88 20.17
CA PRO A 338 0.38 6.12 20.73
C PRO A 338 0.94 7.54 20.50
N GLU A 339 1.87 7.97 21.36
CA GLU A 339 2.53 9.29 21.27
C GLU A 339 3.42 9.53 20.03
N ASN A 340 3.73 8.48 19.26
CA ASN A 340 4.74 8.52 18.19
C ASN A 340 4.17 8.20 16.80
N VAL A 341 2.86 8.29 16.62
CA VAL A 341 2.18 8.09 15.33
C VAL A 341 1.60 9.41 14.83
N ALA A 342 1.63 9.63 13.52
CA ALA A 342 1.17 10.86 12.89
C ALA A 342 0.70 10.59 11.46
N GLY A 343 -0.15 11.48 10.94
CA GLY A 343 -0.62 11.46 9.58
C GLY A 343 -1.36 10.16 9.22
N VAL A 344 -1.23 9.69 7.98
CA VAL A 344 -1.93 8.49 7.52
C VAL A 344 -1.35 7.26 8.21
N THR A 345 -2.20 6.57 8.98
CA THR A 345 -1.82 5.45 9.84
C THR A 345 -2.78 4.29 9.64
N TYR A 346 -2.23 3.07 9.63
CA TYR A 346 -2.98 1.84 9.48
C TYR A 346 -3.16 1.14 10.82
N VAL A 347 -4.40 1.04 11.29
CA VAL A 347 -4.76 0.36 12.55
C VAL A 347 -5.13 -1.09 12.29
N THR A 348 -4.52 -2.01 13.03
CA THR A 348 -4.82 -3.46 13.01
C THR A 348 -5.11 -3.95 14.42
N LEU A 349 -6.00 -4.93 14.57
CA LEU A 349 -6.10 -5.69 15.81
C LEU A 349 -5.11 -6.85 15.79
N THR A 350 -4.48 -7.13 16.92
CA THR A 350 -3.39 -8.11 17.03
C THR A 350 -3.52 -9.04 18.23
N LYS A 351 -3.03 -10.27 18.09
CA LYS A 351 -3.03 -11.34 19.13
C LYS A 351 -2.00 -11.09 20.23
N GLU A 352 -0.98 -10.30 19.94
CA GLU A 352 0.08 -9.88 20.85
C GLU A 352 0.61 -8.48 20.46
N THR A 353 1.45 -7.90 21.31
CA THR A 353 2.10 -6.59 21.12
C THR A 353 3.64 -6.74 21.05
N PRO A 354 4.22 -7.10 19.88
CA PRO A 354 5.64 -7.38 19.74
C PRO A 354 6.55 -6.21 20.12
N LEU A 355 7.45 -6.45 21.08
CA LEU A 355 8.44 -5.46 21.55
C LEU A 355 9.50 -5.09 20.49
N ASP A 356 9.62 -5.86 19.41
CA ASP A 356 10.52 -5.55 18.29
C ASP A 356 9.88 -4.64 17.22
N GLY A 357 8.61 -4.25 17.42
CA GLY A 357 7.89 -3.32 16.54
C GLY A 357 7.45 -3.91 15.21
N LYS A 358 7.50 -5.25 15.05
CA LYS A 358 7.07 -5.91 13.81
C LYS A 358 5.60 -6.31 13.86
N LEU A 359 4.91 -6.03 12.75
CA LEU A 359 3.62 -6.62 12.44
C LEU A 359 3.84 -7.77 11.44
N LEU A 360 3.36 -8.96 11.78
CA LEU A 360 3.36 -10.15 10.92
C LEU A 360 1.91 -10.56 10.67
N ASP A 361 1.61 -11.09 9.48
CA ASP A 361 0.24 -11.49 9.10
C ASP A 361 -0.38 -12.48 10.10
N ASP A 362 0.42 -13.39 10.67
CA ASP A 362 -0.04 -14.35 11.70
C ASP A 362 -0.44 -13.69 13.04
N ASN A 363 0.03 -12.48 13.33
CA ASN A 363 -0.37 -11.72 14.51
C ASN A 363 -1.68 -10.94 14.26
N VAL A 364 -2.04 -10.64 13.02
CA VAL A 364 -3.23 -9.84 12.69
C VAL A 364 -4.51 -10.65 12.95
N VAL A 365 -5.45 -10.01 13.65
CA VAL A 365 -6.82 -10.49 13.91
C VAL A 365 -7.81 -9.85 12.95
N ALA A 366 -7.66 -8.55 12.67
CA ALA A 366 -8.52 -7.77 11.78
C ALA A 366 -7.83 -6.49 11.29
N GLY A 367 -8.29 -5.96 10.15
CA GLY A 367 -7.78 -4.76 9.51
C GLY A 367 -6.74 -5.04 8.40
N PRO A 368 -5.94 -4.05 7.97
CA PRO A 368 -5.89 -2.70 8.52
C PRO A 368 -7.15 -1.87 8.22
N MET A 369 -7.33 -0.82 9.01
CA MET A 369 -8.25 0.28 8.80
C MET A 369 -7.43 1.57 8.71
N VAL A 370 -7.79 2.46 7.78
CA VAL A 370 -7.07 3.73 7.57
C VAL A 370 -7.61 4.83 8.48
N VAL A 371 -6.72 5.54 9.18
CA VAL A 371 -7.03 6.74 9.95
C VAL A 371 -6.01 7.84 9.63
N THR A 372 -6.39 9.10 9.88
CA THR A 372 -5.45 10.24 9.92
C THR A 372 -5.20 10.60 11.38
N ILE A 373 -3.95 10.82 11.77
CA ILE A 373 -3.57 11.20 13.14
C ILE A 373 -2.97 12.60 13.15
N THR A 374 -3.41 13.44 14.09
CA THR A 374 -3.02 14.86 14.24
C THR A 374 -2.58 15.19 15.64
#